data_AF-A0A2V7XCK1-F1
#
_entry.id   AF-A0A2V7XCK1-F1
#
_cell.length_a   1.000
_cell.length_b   1.000
_cell.length_c   1.000
_cell.angle_alpha   90.00
_cell.angle_beta   90.00
_cell.angle_gamma   90.00
#
_symmetry.space_group_name_H-M   'P 1'
#
loop_
_entity.id
_entity.type
_entity.pdbx_description
1 polymer ?
#
loop_
_entity_poly.entity_id
_entity_poly.type
_entity_poly.pdbx_seq_one_letter_code
_entity_poly.pdbx_strand_id
1 'polypeptide(L)'
;MEGLSMRRLVDFLAPIGLLVMAAASVAARQGYAVKPNLSTYLFVGLALVVLHLALRGEEVYRAIGGRQLRYGGNTAVLIVVVLAILVGVNYLVSRHPLKKDLTKNQRYSLSDQTKKVVGGLKDDVRIVYFQRSSEMEGSAGVDRVKDYAGLSPHVKAEFVDPIARPARANELEVKGPWPSIVIERGGKRERVNNDSEQDLTNAFIKVTRESKKTVCFAQGEGEKDIDDGDDSGLSTVKSALARDLYDTKKVVLAREQAMPADCSVLVVAGPQNDLLAPTTEMIRAWVKAGGKAMLLADPELRTKTPNYDALIKAFNIDAGNDIVVDVSGYGQLVGTGELTPLAVEYGSHEITRGFRVMTAFNQARSMAAGTGTVETRRARSRWPWWPR
;
A
#
# COMPACT_ATOMS: atom_id res chain seq x y z
N MET A 1 -64.87 -6.67 17.87
CA MET A 1 -64.41 -5.54 18.71
C MET A 1 -63.00 -5.79 19.28
N GLU A 2 -62.04 -6.27 18.48
CA GLU A 2 -60.68 -6.63 18.98
C GLU A 2 -59.56 -5.68 18.51
N GLY A 3 -59.80 -4.78 17.55
CA GLY A 3 -58.76 -3.87 17.03
C GLY A 3 -58.47 -2.62 17.88
N LEU A 4 -59.37 -2.25 18.81
CA LEU A 4 -59.24 -1.02 19.61
C LEU A 4 -58.38 -1.18 20.88
N SER A 5 -58.21 -2.41 21.41
CA SER A 5 -57.40 -2.66 22.61
C SER A 5 -55.90 -2.67 22.30
N MET A 6 -55.50 -3.24 21.16
CA MET A 6 -54.09 -3.42 20.80
C MET A 6 -53.40 -2.09 20.47
N ARG A 7 -54.10 -1.13 19.85
CA ARG A 7 -53.54 0.22 19.58
C ARG A 7 -53.29 1.02 20.85
N ARG A 8 -54.16 0.91 21.85
CA ARG A 8 -53.96 1.57 23.16
C ARG A 8 -52.80 0.98 23.94
N LEU A 9 -52.55 -0.33 23.82
CA LEU A 9 -51.40 -1.00 24.43
C LEU A 9 -50.06 -0.52 23.84
N VAL A 10 -50.02 -0.24 22.54
CA VAL A 10 -48.82 0.28 21.86
C VAL A 10 -48.44 1.67 22.39
N ASP A 11 -49.41 2.49 22.80
CA ASP A 11 -49.17 3.84 23.32
C ASP A 11 -48.42 3.88 24.66
N PHE A 12 -48.46 2.78 25.42
CA PHE A 12 -47.73 2.66 26.68
C PHE A 12 -46.28 2.19 26.51
N LEU A 13 -45.89 1.67 25.34
CA LEU A 13 -44.54 1.11 25.12
C LEU A 13 -43.44 2.18 25.18
N ALA A 14 -43.66 3.36 24.59
CA ALA A 14 -42.71 4.47 24.61
C ALA A 14 -42.51 5.09 26.01
N PRO A 15 -43.55 5.45 26.79
CA PRO A 15 -43.36 5.98 28.13
C PRO A 15 -42.75 4.94 29.08
N ILE A 16 -43.09 3.65 28.95
CA ILE A 16 -42.45 2.58 29.74
C ILE A 16 -40.96 2.45 29.37
N GLY A 17 -40.62 2.46 28.09
CA GLY A 17 -39.22 2.42 27.63
C GLY A 17 -38.39 3.60 28.15
N LEU A 18 -38.95 4.81 28.12
CA LEU A 18 -38.31 6.02 28.66
C LEU A 18 -38.14 5.96 30.18
N LEU A 19 -39.14 5.45 30.91
CA LEU A 19 -39.10 5.32 32.36
C LEU A 19 -38.03 4.31 32.80
N VAL A 20 -37.89 3.19 32.08
CA VAL A 20 -36.81 2.21 32.30
C VAL A 20 -35.42 2.82 32.09
N MET A 21 -35.23 3.63 31.04
CA MET A 21 -33.96 4.31 30.79
C MET A 21 -33.64 5.38 31.84
N ALA A 22 -34.63 6.16 32.24
CA ALA A 22 -34.47 7.22 33.24
C ALA A 22 -34.16 6.63 34.63
N ALA A 23 -34.92 5.61 35.06
CA ALA A 23 -34.71 4.94 36.34
C ALA A 23 -33.35 4.27 36.42
N ALA A 24 -32.92 3.55 35.37
CA ALA A 24 -31.60 2.91 35.33
C ALA A 24 -30.45 3.93 35.37
N SER A 25 -30.60 5.08 34.71
CA SER A 25 -29.59 6.15 34.69
C SER A 25 -29.48 6.89 36.02
N VAL A 26 -30.61 7.13 36.70
CA VAL A 26 -30.64 7.74 38.04
C VAL A 26 -30.03 6.79 39.08
N ALA A 27 -30.39 5.50 39.03
CA ALA A 27 -29.82 4.49 39.91
C ALA A 27 -28.29 4.39 39.74
N ALA A 28 -27.79 4.42 38.51
CA ALA A 28 -26.34 4.42 38.24
C ALA A 28 -25.63 5.68 38.77
N ARG A 29 -26.27 6.86 38.67
CA ARG A 29 -25.70 8.11 39.23
C ARG A 29 -25.67 8.16 40.75
N GLN A 30 -26.62 7.49 41.41
CA GLN A 30 -26.66 7.37 42.88
C GLN A 30 -25.77 6.25 43.41
N GLY A 31 -24.94 5.64 42.54
CA GLY A 31 -23.95 4.62 42.94
C GLY A 31 -24.53 3.22 43.13
N TYR A 32 -25.79 2.98 42.76
CA TYR A 32 -26.38 1.64 42.82
C TYR A 32 -25.83 0.75 41.70
N ALA A 33 -25.43 -0.47 42.05
CA ALA A 33 -24.98 -1.47 41.09
C ALA A 33 -26.18 -2.01 40.27
N VAL A 34 -26.31 -1.55 39.03
CA VAL A 34 -27.38 -1.96 38.12
C VAL A 34 -27.00 -3.27 37.40
N LYS A 35 -27.42 -4.42 37.95
CA LYS A 35 -27.20 -5.75 37.34
C LYS A 35 -28.28 -6.06 36.30
N PRO A 36 -27.99 -6.64 35.12
CA PRO A 36 -26.69 -7.19 34.72
C PRO A 36 -25.68 -6.12 34.23
N ASN A 37 -26.11 -5.07 33.52
CA ASN A 37 -25.32 -3.88 33.18
C ASN A 37 -26.26 -2.74 32.75
N LEU A 38 -25.90 -1.48 33.04
CA LEU A 38 -26.68 -0.29 32.64
C LEU A 38 -27.02 -0.27 31.13
N SER A 39 -26.09 -0.71 30.28
CA SER A 39 -26.28 -0.81 28.83
C SER A 39 -27.45 -1.71 28.42
N THR A 40 -27.77 -2.73 29.21
CA THR A 40 -28.89 -3.65 28.93
C THR A 40 -30.23 -2.95 29.09
N TYR A 41 -30.38 -2.13 30.14
CA TYR A 41 -31.60 -1.36 30.38
C TYR A 41 -31.80 -0.24 29.36
N LEU A 42 -30.70 0.37 28.90
CA LEU A 42 -30.73 1.33 27.80
C LEU A 42 -31.13 0.67 26.48
N PHE A 43 -30.65 -0.55 26.20
CA PHE A 43 -31.04 -1.31 25.01
C PHE A 43 -32.51 -1.74 25.02
N VAL A 44 -33.02 -2.23 26.15
CA VAL A 44 -34.44 -2.63 26.30
C VAL A 44 -35.36 -1.42 26.16
N GLY A 45 -35.02 -0.30 26.79
CA GLY A 45 -35.79 0.94 26.66
C GLY A 45 -35.78 1.48 25.23
N LEU A 46 -34.64 1.44 24.55
CA LEU A 46 -34.51 1.82 23.15
C LEU A 46 -35.35 0.91 22.22
N ALA A 47 -35.28 -0.40 22.42
CA ALA A 47 -36.05 -1.37 21.63
C ALA A 47 -37.56 -1.15 21.74
N LEU A 48 -38.07 -0.82 22.94
CA LEU A 48 -39.48 -0.51 23.15
C LEU A 48 -39.92 0.79 22.46
N VAL A 49 -39.07 1.81 22.44
CA VAL A 49 -39.34 3.08 21.73
C VAL A 49 -39.31 2.88 20.22
N VAL A 50 -38.33 2.14 19.69
CA VAL A 50 -38.25 1.80 18.26
C VAL A 50 -39.44 0.94 17.84
N LEU A 51 -39.84 -0.03 18.67
CA LEU A 51 -41.02 -0.86 18.43
C LEU A 51 -42.30 -0.02 18.38
N HIS A 52 -42.46 0.95 19.30
CA HIS A 52 -43.58 1.89 19.26
C HIS A 52 -43.60 2.70 17.95
N LEU A 53 -42.45 3.23 17.54
CA LEU A 53 -42.32 4.02 16.30
C LEU A 53 -42.59 3.19 15.05
N ALA A 54 -42.12 1.93 15.00
CA ALA A 54 -42.33 1.02 13.88
C ALA A 54 -43.82 0.63 13.75
N LEU A 55 -44.49 0.37 14.88
CA LEU A 55 -45.92 0.01 14.91
C LEU A 55 -46.84 1.21 14.62
N ARG A 56 -46.33 2.45 14.73
CA ARG A 56 -47.03 3.71 14.42
C ARG A 56 -46.50 4.38 13.14
N GLY A 57 -45.76 3.65 12.30
CA GLY A 57 -45.04 4.20 11.15
C GLY A 57 -45.90 5.00 10.15
N GLU A 58 -47.17 4.63 9.96
CA GLU A 58 -48.09 5.39 9.10
C GLU A 58 -48.45 6.78 9.64
N GLU A 59 -48.52 6.96 10.96
CA GLU A 59 -48.83 8.25 11.58
C GLU A 59 -47.60 9.16 11.55
N VAL A 60 -46.41 8.60 11.69
CA VAL A 60 -45.13 9.32 11.53
C VAL A 60 -44.97 9.82 10.09
N TYR A 61 -45.31 9.00 9.08
CA TYR A 61 -45.26 9.41 7.67
C TYR A 61 -46.27 10.51 7.34
N ARG A 62 -47.49 10.47 7.89
CA ARG A 62 -48.48 11.55 7.69
C ARG A 62 -48.12 12.83 8.46
N ALA A 63 -47.45 12.72 9.61
CA ALA A 63 -46.99 13.85 10.41
C ALA A 63 -45.85 14.65 9.73
N ILE A 64 -45.07 14.02 8.84
CA ILE A 64 -43.99 14.68 8.09
C ILE A 64 -44.55 15.61 6.97
N GLY A 65 -45.82 15.47 6.56
CA GLY A 65 -46.43 16.23 5.46
C GLY A 65 -47.36 17.40 5.85
N GLY A 66 -47.64 17.63 7.14
CA GLY A 66 -48.64 18.60 7.58
C GLY A 66 -48.06 19.98 7.95
N ARG A 67 -48.61 21.05 7.36
CA ARG A 67 -48.22 22.47 7.57
C ARG A 67 -48.50 23.03 8.98
N GLN A 68 -48.88 22.20 9.94
CA GLN A 68 -49.34 22.60 11.28
C GLN A 68 -48.42 22.04 12.36
N LEU A 69 -47.13 22.39 12.24
CA LEU A 69 -46.04 21.87 13.05
C LEU A 69 -45.28 23.03 13.72
N ARG A 70 -45.97 23.65 14.68
CA ARG A 70 -45.52 24.73 15.57
C ARG A 70 -46.37 24.52 16.84
N TYR A 71 -45.95 23.98 17.97
CA TYR A 71 -44.69 24.05 18.71
C TYR A 71 -44.61 22.86 19.69
N GLY A 72 -43.42 22.29 19.94
CA GLY A 72 -43.12 21.52 21.16
C GLY A 72 -42.86 20.01 21.02
N GLY A 73 -43.76 19.24 20.39
CA GLY A 73 -43.68 17.76 20.43
C GLY A 73 -42.60 17.13 19.53
N ASN A 74 -42.35 17.70 18.35
CA ASN A 74 -41.49 17.09 17.34
C ASN A 74 -39.99 17.18 17.69
N THR A 75 -39.58 18.24 18.38
CA THR A 75 -38.19 18.43 18.80
C THR A 75 -37.79 17.38 19.85
N ALA A 76 -38.69 17.03 20.77
CA ALA A 76 -38.42 16.03 21.80
C ALA A 76 -38.23 14.63 21.19
N VAL A 77 -39.08 14.23 20.24
CA VAL A 77 -38.94 12.94 19.53
C VAL A 77 -37.64 12.89 18.75
N LEU A 78 -37.27 13.97 18.06
CA LEU A 78 -36.04 14.04 17.27
C LEU A 78 -34.79 14.00 18.15
N ILE A 79 -34.80 14.67 19.31
CA ILE A 79 -33.72 14.60 20.31
C ILE A 79 -33.55 13.15 20.82
N VAL A 80 -34.65 12.45 21.13
CA VAL A 80 -34.61 11.06 21.60
C VAL A 80 -34.05 10.12 20.52
N VAL A 81 -34.44 10.31 19.26
CA VAL A 81 -33.92 9.51 18.13
C VAL A 81 -32.43 9.77 17.90
N VAL A 82 -31.98 11.02 17.97
CA VAL A 82 -30.56 11.35 17.81
C VAL A 82 -29.72 10.79 18.96
N LEU A 83 -30.20 10.88 20.20
CA LEU A 83 -29.54 10.27 21.35
C LEU A 83 -29.47 8.74 21.25
N ALA A 84 -30.54 8.10 20.79
CA ALA A 84 -30.57 6.67 20.50
C ALA A 84 -29.52 6.24 19.47
N ILE A 85 -29.39 7.00 18.38
CA ILE A 85 -28.37 6.76 17.34
C ILE A 85 -26.97 6.95 17.91
N LEU A 86 -26.73 8.02 18.68
CA LEU A 86 -25.42 8.28 19.29
C LEU A 86 -25.01 7.16 20.27
N VAL A 87 -25.93 6.68 21.10
CA VAL A 87 -25.68 5.55 22.00
C VAL A 87 -25.43 4.26 21.21
N GLY A 88 -26.22 4.00 20.16
CA GLY A 88 -26.05 2.83 19.29
C GLY A 88 -24.70 2.82 18.55
N VAL A 89 -24.30 3.96 17.99
CA VAL A 89 -23.01 4.12 17.32
C VAL A 89 -21.86 3.99 18.31
N ASN A 90 -21.95 4.62 19.49
CA ASN A 90 -20.93 4.51 20.53
C ASN A 90 -20.77 3.06 21.01
N TYR A 91 -21.87 2.33 21.19
CA TYR A 91 -21.86 0.91 21.54
C TYR A 91 -21.23 0.04 20.44
N LEU A 92 -21.59 0.28 19.17
CA LEU A 92 -21.03 -0.47 18.03
C LEU A 92 -19.52 -0.27 17.91
N VAL A 93 -19.04 0.97 18.10
CA VAL A 93 -17.62 1.32 18.11
C VAL A 93 -16.87 0.69 19.30
N SER A 94 -17.52 0.58 20.47
CA SER A 94 -16.91 0.00 21.67
C SER A 94 -16.79 -1.53 21.61
N ARG A 95 -17.76 -2.23 20.99
CA ARG A 95 -17.80 -3.71 20.92
C ARG A 95 -17.12 -4.27 19.68
N HIS A 96 -17.03 -3.49 18.61
CA HIS A 96 -16.30 -3.82 17.40
C HIS A 96 -15.34 -2.67 17.08
N PRO A 97 -14.10 -2.71 17.58
CA PRO A 97 -13.06 -1.80 17.09
C PRO A 97 -12.74 -2.17 15.64
N LEU A 98 -13.60 -1.76 14.72
CA LEU A 98 -13.34 -1.72 13.29
C LEU A 98 -12.26 -0.64 13.09
N LYS A 99 -10.99 -1.04 13.24
CA LYS A 99 -9.83 -0.24 12.84
C LYS A 99 -9.77 -0.18 11.32
N LYS A 100 -10.74 0.50 10.71
CA LYS A 100 -10.66 0.89 9.29
C LYS A 100 -10.18 2.32 9.28
N ASP A 101 -8.92 2.54 8.91
CA ASP A 101 -8.32 3.87 8.84
C ASP A 101 -9.09 4.70 7.80
N LEU A 102 -9.97 5.59 8.29
CA LEU A 102 -10.79 6.49 7.46
C LEU A 102 -10.04 7.79 7.10
N THR A 103 -8.75 7.88 7.41
CA THR A 103 -7.94 9.03 7.00
C THR A 103 -7.55 8.91 5.53
N LYS A 104 -7.68 10.03 4.79
CA LYS A 104 -7.38 10.13 3.35
C LYS A 104 -5.94 9.74 2.98
N ASN A 105 -5.05 9.61 3.97
CA ASN A 105 -3.62 9.31 3.81
C ASN A 105 -3.16 7.99 4.44
N GLN A 106 -4.04 7.17 5.04
CA GLN A 106 -3.70 5.80 5.51
C GLN A 106 -2.42 5.72 6.37
N ARG A 107 -2.10 6.79 7.12
CA ARG A 107 -0.78 7.01 7.72
C ARG A 107 -0.45 6.01 8.85
N TYR A 108 -1.43 5.25 9.32
CA TYR A 108 -1.27 4.21 10.34
C TYR A 108 -1.48 2.79 9.80
N SER A 109 -1.57 2.63 8.48
CA SER A 109 -1.72 1.32 7.84
C SER A 109 -0.45 0.94 7.10
N LEU A 110 -0.09 -0.35 7.16
CA LEU A 110 1.07 -0.89 6.46
C LEU A 110 1.00 -0.55 4.96
N SER A 111 2.16 -0.25 4.37
CA SER A 111 2.29 0.07 2.96
C SER A 111 1.81 -1.09 2.07
N ASP A 112 1.41 -0.76 0.84
CA ASP A 112 0.99 -1.77 -0.13
C ASP A 112 2.12 -2.75 -0.48
N GLN A 113 3.38 -2.31 -0.39
CA GLN A 113 4.54 -3.17 -0.53
C GLN A 113 4.59 -4.23 0.59
N THR A 114 4.47 -3.80 1.85
CA THR A 114 4.45 -4.71 3.01
C THR A 114 3.32 -5.72 2.89
N LYS A 115 2.11 -5.28 2.52
CA LYS A 115 0.96 -6.17 2.28
C LYS A 115 1.24 -7.21 1.21
N LYS A 116 1.91 -6.84 0.11
CA LYS A 116 2.28 -7.78 -0.96
C LYS A 116 3.36 -8.77 -0.53
N VAL A 117 4.38 -8.31 0.21
CA VAL A 117 5.47 -9.15 0.69
C VAL A 117 4.96 -10.17 1.71
N VAL A 118 4.25 -9.71 2.73
CA VAL A 118 3.78 -10.56 3.83
C VAL A 118 2.56 -11.40 3.43
N GLY A 119 1.63 -10.83 2.66
CA GLY A 119 0.46 -11.54 2.17
C GLY A 119 0.78 -12.60 1.10
N GLY A 120 1.93 -12.47 0.41
CA GLY A 120 2.41 -13.43 -0.58
C GLY A 120 3.24 -14.59 -0.01
N LEU A 121 3.39 -14.69 1.31
CA LEU A 121 4.19 -15.74 1.95
C LEU A 121 3.53 -17.11 1.77
N LYS A 122 4.33 -18.08 1.35
CA LYS A 122 3.92 -19.49 1.21
C LYS A 122 4.40 -20.38 2.35
N ASP A 123 5.48 -19.97 3.01
CA ASP A 123 6.09 -20.70 4.12
C ASP A 123 5.97 -19.91 5.40
N ASP A 124 6.01 -20.64 6.52
CA ASP A 124 5.96 -20.06 7.85
C ASP A 124 7.21 -19.23 8.16
N VAL A 125 6.98 -18.00 8.60
CA VAL A 125 8.01 -17.06 9.06
C VAL A 125 7.72 -16.71 10.52
N ARG A 126 8.70 -16.88 11.41
CA ARG A 126 8.55 -16.46 12.81
C ARG A 126 9.19 -15.10 13.01
N ILE A 127 8.48 -14.22 13.72
CA ILE A 127 8.95 -12.90 14.13
C ILE A 127 9.05 -12.88 15.66
N VAL A 128 10.26 -12.69 16.17
CA VAL A 128 10.56 -12.69 17.60
C VAL A 128 10.92 -11.26 18.02
N TYR A 129 10.04 -10.63 18.80
CA TYR A 129 10.20 -9.28 19.31
C TYR A 129 10.77 -9.31 20.73
N PHE A 130 11.99 -8.80 20.88
CA PHE A 130 12.69 -8.68 22.14
C PHE A 130 12.53 -7.28 22.72
N GLN A 131 11.89 -7.21 23.88
CA GLN A 131 11.74 -5.97 24.66
C GLN A 131 11.56 -6.31 26.14
N ARG A 132 11.93 -5.40 27.04
CA ARG A 132 11.69 -5.56 28.49
C ARG A 132 10.19 -5.63 28.77
N SER A 133 9.76 -6.48 29.70
CA SER A 133 8.33 -6.64 30.04
C SER A 133 7.66 -5.32 30.43
N SER A 134 8.39 -4.44 31.13
CA SER A 134 7.90 -3.11 31.55
C SER A 134 7.59 -2.17 30.38
N GLU A 135 8.20 -2.39 29.22
CA GLU A 135 8.08 -1.54 28.02
C GLU A 135 7.35 -2.28 26.88
N MET A 136 6.84 -3.48 27.13
CA MET A 136 6.21 -4.33 26.13
C MET A 136 4.78 -3.85 25.83
N GLU A 137 3.97 -3.66 26.87
CA GLU A 137 2.57 -3.23 26.73
C GLU A 137 2.47 -1.80 26.20
N GLY A 138 1.70 -1.60 25.13
CA GLY A 138 1.49 -0.29 24.50
C GLY A 138 2.65 0.22 23.64
N SER A 139 3.70 -0.59 23.41
CA SER A 139 4.79 -0.20 22.51
C SER A 139 4.37 -0.25 21.04
N ALA A 140 4.84 0.73 20.26
CA ALA A 140 4.59 0.79 18.82
C ALA A 140 5.12 -0.46 18.09
N GLY A 141 6.22 -1.04 18.57
CA GLY A 141 6.77 -2.30 18.04
C GLY A 141 5.86 -3.51 18.25
N VAL A 142 5.18 -3.63 19.39
CA VAL A 142 4.21 -4.73 19.61
C VAL A 142 3.03 -4.62 18.66
N ASP A 143 2.48 -3.42 18.49
CA ASP A 143 1.38 -3.19 17.56
C ASP A 143 1.81 -3.51 16.13
N ARG A 144 3.01 -3.10 15.72
CA ARG A 144 3.54 -3.40 14.38
C ARG A 144 3.73 -4.88 14.14
N VAL A 145 4.30 -5.61 15.08
CA VAL A 145 4.48 -7.06 14.96
C VAL A 145 3.13 -7.77 14.87
N LYS A 146 2.12 -7.31 15.63
CA LYS A 146 0.74 -7.82 15.53
C LYS A 146 0.12 -7.50 14.18
N ASP A 147 0.34 -6.32 13.62
CA ASP A 147 -0.17 -5.95 12.30
C ASP A 147 0.40 -6.88 11.22
N TYR A 148 1.69 -7.20 11.27
CA TYR A 148 2.31 -8.18 10.36
C TYR A 148 1.75 -9.59 10.53
N ALA A 149 1.58 -10.04 11.79
CA ALA A 149 0.95 -11.32 12.08
C ALA A 149 -0.52 -11.40 11.62
N GLY A 150 -1.22 -10.26 11.60
CA GLY A 150 -2.58 -10.15 11.08
C GLY A 150 -2.68 -10.17 9.56
N LEU A 151 -1.60 -9.86 8.83
CA LEU A 151 -1.60 -9.84 7.36
C LEU A 151 -1.56 -11.23 6.73
N SER A 152 -0.95 -12.22 7.40
CA SER A 152 -0.79 -13.57 6.85
C SER A 152 -0.77 -14.63 7.95
N PRO A 153 -1.49 -15.74 7.79
CA PRO A 153 -1.48 -16.85 8.75
C PRO A 153 -0.11 -17.53 8.87
N HIS A 154 0.79 -17.31 7.91
CA HIS A 154 2.15 -17.84 7.92
C HIS A 154 3.10 -17.05 8.83
N VAL A 155 2.68 -15.89 9.35
CA VAL A 155 3.51 -15.08 10.25
C VAL A 155 3.21 -15.43 11.70
N LYS A 156 4.18 -16.04 12.39
CA LYS A 156 4.08 -16.43 13.80
C LYS A 156 4.81 -15.42 14.67
N ALA A 157 4.08 -14.63 15.47
CA ALA A 157 4.67 -13.67 16.37
C ALA A 157 5.00 -14.27 17.76
N GLU A 158 6.20 -13.99 18.25
CA GLU A 158 6.69 -14.36 19.58
C GLU A 158 7.20 -13.09 20.29
N PHE A 159 6.71 -12.82 21.50
CA PHE A 159 7.16 -11.69 22.32
C PHE A 159 8.00 -12.22 23.48
N VAL A 160 9.25 -11.75 23.57
CA VAL A 160 10.24 -12.29 24.50
C VAL A 160 10.86 -11.16 25.32
N ASP A 161 10.83 -11.32 26.64
CA ASP A 161 11.65 -10.50 27.53
C ASP A 161 13.06 -11.11 27.64
N PRO A 162 14.11 -10.42 27.18
CA PRO A 162 15.47 -10.94 27.20
C PRO A 162 16.07 -11.08 28.60
N ILE A 163 15.54 -10.36 29.60
CA ILE A 163 15.95 -10.46 31.01
C ILE A 163 15.25 -11.65 31.67
N ALA A 164 13.95 -11.81 31.44
CA ALA A 164 13.19 -12.92 32.02
C ALA A 164 13.50 -14.27 31.33
N ARG A 165 13.82 -14.25 30.03
CA ARG A 165 14.14 -15.44 29.22
C ARG A 165 15.48 -15.28 28.48
N PRO A 166 16.61 -15.27 29.20
CA PRO A 166 17.93 -15.04 28.61
C PRO A 166 18.37 -16.17 27.67
N ALA A 167 17.92 -17.40 27.90
CA ALA A 167 18.23 -18.53 27.02
C ALA A 167 17.79 -18.28 25.57
N ARG A 168 16.58 -17.74 25.36
CA ARG A 168 16.02 -17.46 24.03
C ARG A 168 16.74 -16.28 23.35
N ALA A 169 17.12 -15.27 24.12
CA ALA A 169 17.93 -14.16 23.62
C ALA A 169 19.33 -14.63 23.20
N ASN A 170 19.96 -15.52 23.97
CA ASN A 170 21.27 -16.07 23.65
C ASN A 170 21.24 -16.98 22.41
N GLU A 171 20.20 -17.82 22.27
CA GLU A 171 19.99 -18.68 21.09
C GLU A 171 19.92 -17.86 19.79
N LEU A 172 19.22 -16.73 19.82
CA LEU A 172 19.07 -15.82 18.69
C LEU A 172 20.17 -14.75 18.63
N GLU A 173 21.23 -14.89 19.44
CA GLU A 173 22.38 -13.99 19.51
C GLU A 173 21.99 -12.52 19.76
N VAL A 174 20.89 -12.31 20.48
CA VAL A 174 20.34 -10.99 20.75
C VAL A 174 20.96 -10.37 21.98
N LYS A 175 22.04 -9.61 21.75
CA LYS A 175 22.62 -8.67 22.73
C LYS A 175 22.04 -7.28 22.44
N GLY A 176 21.61 -6.52 23.45
CA GLY A 176 20.98 -5.20 23.27
C GLY A 176 21.76 -4.24 22.34
N PRO A 177 21.17 -3.13 21.90
CA PRO A 177 20.05 -2.41 22.51
C PRO A 177 18.67 -3.00 22.22
N TRP A 178 17.69 -2.63 23.05
CA TRP A 178 16.27 -2.96 22.91
C TRP A 178 15.52 -1.73 22.38
N PRO A 179 14.45 -1.89 21.57
CA PRO A 179 13.88 -3.15 21.10
C PRO A 179 14.74 -3.82 20.01
N SER A 180 14.67 -5.14 19.93
CA SER A 180 15.28 -5.90 18.82
C SER A 180 14.30 -6.92 18.27
N ILE A 181 14.30 -7.09 16.95
CA ILE A 181 13.36 -7.98 16.25
C ILE A 181 14.18 -8.95 15.43
N VAL A 182 13.91 -10.25 15.59
CA VAL A 182 14.53 -11.31 14.80
C VAL A 182 13.46 -11.97 13.95
N ILE A 183 13.71 -12.07 12.65
CA ILE A 183 12.84 -12.74 11.71
C ILE A 183 13.55 -14.02 11.25
N GLU A 184 12.86 -15.15 11.33
CA GLU A 184 13.41 -16.46 10.97
C GLU A 184 12.50 -17.23 10.00
N ARG A 185 13.13 -17.88 9.00
CA ARG A 185 12.48 -18.82 8.08
C ARG A 185 13.48 -19.90 7.67
N GLY A 186 13.18 -21.17 7.97
CA GLY A 186 13.91 -22.33 7.45
C GLY A 186 15.44 -22.26 7.61
N GLY A 187 15.94 -21.69 8.72
CA GLY A 187 17.38 -21.53 9.00
C GLY A 187 18.00 -20.19 8.56
N LYS A 188 17.30 -19.39 7.75
CA LYS A 188 17.68 -17.99 7.50
C LYS A 188 17.17 -17.11 8.64
N ARG A 189 18.01 -16.21 9.13
CA ARG A 189 17.70 -15.25 10.19
C ARG A 189 18.16 -13.86 9.80
N GLU A 190 17.34 -12.86 10.10
CA GLU A 190 17.70 -11.45 10.00
C GLU A 190 17.30 -10.73 11.28
N ARG A 191 18.19 -9.85 11.75
CA ARG A 191 17.97 -9.06 12.95
C ARG A 191 17.82 -7.58 12.61
N VAL A 192 16.83 -6.94 13.23
CA VAL A 192 16.56 -5.50 13.19
C VAL A 192 16.62 -4.94 14.61
N ASN A 193 17.16 -3.73 14.78
CA ASN A 193 17.33 -3.08 16.09
C ASN A 193 16.37 -1.91 16.32
N ASN A 194 15.31 -1.85 15.53
CA ASN A 194 14.26 -0.87 15.61
C ASN A 194 12.94 -1.53 15.19
N ASP A 195 11.85 -0.79 15.34
CA ASP A 195 10.53 -1.20 14.94
C ASP A 195 10.08 -0.52 13.63
N SER A 196 10.97 0.01 12.79
CA SER A 196 10.61 0.64 11.51
C SER A 196 9.94 -0.34 10.54
N GLU A 197 8.86 0.07 9.86
CA GLU A 197 8.18 -0.76 8.84
C GLU A 197 9.14 -1.06 7.69
N GLN A 198 9.93 -0.07 7.29
CA GLN A 198 10.88 -0.23 6.21
C GLN A 198 11.89 -1.34 6.53
N ASP A 199 12.47 -1.33 7.73
CA ASP A 199 13.50 -2.29 8.13
C ASP A 199 12.90 -3.68 8.38
N LEU A 200 11.71 -3.74 8.97
CA LEU A 200 10.95 -4.99 9.14
C LEU A 200 10.62 -5.63 7.79
N THR A 201 10.02 -4.88 6.85
CA THR A 201 9.70 -5.39 5.51
C THR A 201 10.95 -5.84 4.77
N ASN A 202 12.05 -5.09 4.87
CA ASN A 202 13.32 -5.50 4.28
C ASN A 202 13.84 -6.80 4.90
N ALA A 203 13.73 -6.97 6.21
CA ALA A 203 14.12 -8.21 6.88
C ALA A 203 13.27 -9.40 6.44
N PHE A 204 11.94 -9.23 6.30
CA PHE A 204 11.06 -10.25 5.70
C PHE A 204 11.51 -10.62 4.30
N ILE A 205 11.83 -9.64 3.45
CA ILE A 205 12.35 -9.88 2.11
C ILE A 205 13.65 -10.70 2.17
N LYS A 206 14.60 -10.39 3.06
CA LYS A 206 15.88 -11.12 3.18
C LYS A 206 15.66 -12.60 3.51
N VAL A 207 14.85 -12.91 4.51
CA VAL A 207 14.66 -14.30 4.95
C VAL A 207 13.75 -15.10 4.00
N THR A 208 12.85 -14.41 3.29
CA THR A 208 11.91 -15.07 2.36
C THR A 208 12.46 -15.21 0.93
N ARG A 209 13.47 -14.43 0.58
CA ARG A 209 14.08 -14.49 -0.75
C ARG A 209 14.93 -15.76 -0.89
N GLU A 210 14.67 -16.53 -1.94
CA GLU A 210 15.38 -17.79 -2.24
C GLU A 210 16.80 -17.52 -2.76
N SER A 211 16.95 -16.54 -3.66
CA SER A 211 18.23 -16.15 -4.25
C SER A 211 18.44 -14.64 -4.21
N LYS A 212 19.68 -14.18 -3.99
CA LYS A 212 20.05 -12.79 -4.32
C LYS A 212 19.76 -12.53 -5.81
N LYS A 213 19.33 -11.31 -6.12
CA LYS A 213 19.05 -10.86 -7.49
C LYS A 213 20.05 -9.78 -7.83
N THR A 214 20.76 -9.95 -8.94
CA THR A 214 21.76 -8.99 -9.41
C THR A 214 21.20 -8.21 -10.60
N VAL A 215 21.25 -6.88 -10.51
CA VAL A 215 20.94 -5.98 -11.62
C VAL A 215 22.24 -5.63 -12.33
N CYS A 216 22.36 -6.02 -13.59
CA CYS A 216 23.54 -5.75 -14.40
C CYS A 216 23.34 -4.46 -15.19
N PHE A 217 24.33 -3.58 -15.16
CA PHE A 217 24.36 -2.36 -15.94
C PHE A 217 25.34 -2.53 -17.08
N ALA A 218 24.85 -2.41 -18.32
CA ALA A 218 25.68 -2.44 -19.52
C ALA A 218 26.67 -1.28 -19.50
N GLN A 219 27.85 -1.53 -20.03
CA GLN A 219 28.96 -0.57 -20.15
C GLN A 219 29.72 -0.84 -21.45
N GLY A 220 30.36 0.20 -21.96
CA GLY A 220 31.28 0.12 -23.10
C GLY A 220 30.87 1.00 -24.29
N GLU A 221 29.60 1.39 -24.37
CA GLU A 221 29.06 2.20 -25.48
C GLU A 221 28.56 3.57 -24.99
N GLY A 222 29.09 4.04 -23.85
CA GLY A 222 28.79 5.36 -23.28
C GLY A 222 27.53 5.41 -22.41
N GLU A 223 27.01 4.27 -21.95
CA GLU A 223 25.88 4.22 -21.02
C GLU A 223 26.18 4.96 -19.71
N LYS A 224 25.12 5.48 -19.07
CA LYS A 224 25.21 6.15 -17.76
C LYS A 224 25.83 5.20 -16.72
N ASP A 225 26.86 5.66 -16.01
CA ASP A 225 27.54 4.85 -14.99
C ASP A 225 26.73 4.83 -13.68
N ILE A 226 26.59 3.64 -13.10
CA ILE A 226 25.93 3.41 -11.81
C ILE A 226 26.75 3.87 -10.61
N ASP A 227 28.05 4.07 -10.79
CA ASP A 227 28.93 4.59 -9.74
C ASP A 227 29.07 6.12 -9.79
N ASP A 228 28.57 6.76 -10.86
CA ASP A 228 28.69 8.20 -11.06
C ASP A 228 27.67 8.99 -10.21
N GLY A 229 28.18 10.01 -9.53
CA GLY A 229 27.49 10.91 -8.61
C GLY A 229 26.94 12.18 -9.27
N ASP A 230 27.36 12.46 -10.50
CA ASP A 230 26.96 13.66 -11.23
C ASP A 230 25.51 13.54 -11.74
N ASP A 231 24.96 14.66 -12.26
CA ASP A 231 23.57 14.74 -12.74
C ASP A 231 23.23 13.71 -13.84
N SER A 232 24.24 13.22 -14.58
CA SER A 232 24.09 12.17 -15.59
C SER A 232 24.25 10.74 -15.06
N GLY A 233 24.69 10.58 -13.81
CA GLY A 233 24.99 9.29 -13.18
C GLY A 233 23.78 8.60 -12.55
N LEU A 234 23.99 7.36 -12.10
CA LEU A 234 22.95 6.51 -11.50
C LEU A 234 23.27 6.05 -10.06
N SER A 235 24.18 6.71 -9.35
CA SER A 235 24.55 6.36 -7.95
C SER A 235 23.37 6.41 -6.96
N THR A 236 22.39 7.29 -7.18
CA THR A 236 21.16 7.34 -6.38
C THR A 236 20.31 6.09 -6.58
N VAL A 237 20.24 5.59 -7.82
CA VAL A 237 19.60 4.32 -8.18
C VAL A 237 20.36 3.14 -7.57
N LYS A 238 21.70 3.13 -7.62
CA LYS A 238 22.53 2.12 -6.93
C LYS A 238 22.19 2.04 -5.45
N SER A 239 22.12 3.19 -4.79
CA SER A 239 21.81 3.29 -3.38
C SER A 239 20.39 2.79 -3.06
N ALA A 240 19.41 3.09 -3.93
CA ALA A 240 18.05 2.59 -3.79
C ALA A 240 17.99 1.06 -3.97
N LEU A 241 18.63 0.53 -5.01
CA LEU A 241 18.72 -0.92 -5.26
C LEU A 241 19.38 -1.65 -4.09
N ALA A 242 20.45 -1.09 -3.51
CA ALA A 242 21.12 -1.66 -2.35
C ALA A 242 20.20 -1.67 -1.10
N ARG A 243 19.43 -0.60 -0.87
CA ARG A 243 18.41 -0.56 0.21
C ARG A 243 17.32 -1.61 0.01
N ASP A 244 16.94 -1.88 -1.24
CA ASP A 244 15.99 -2.92 -1.65
C ASP A 244 16.65 -4.31 -1.80
N LEU A 245 17.92 -4.41 -1.39
CA LEU A 245 18.69 -5.64 -1.25
C LEU A 245 19.02 -6.32 -2.58
N TYR A 246 19.10 -5.55 -3.65
CA TYR A 246 19.65 -5.99 -4.93
C TYR A 246 21.16 -5.77 -4.95
N ASP A 247 21.88 -6.73 -5.51
CA ASP A 247 23.29 -6.52 -5.86
C ASP A 247 23.35 -5.85 -7.25
N THR A 248 24.36 -5.02 -7.48
CA THR A 248 24.55 -4.31 -8.76
C THR A 248 25.90 -4.68 -9.35
N LYS A 249 25.96 -4.91 -10.68
CA LYS A 249 27.19 -5.30 -11.39
C LYS A 249 27.31 -4.55 -12.69
N LYS A 250 28.49 -4.00 -13.00
CA LYS A 250 28.80 -3.45 -14.32
C LYS A 250 29.23 -4.58 -15.26
N VAL A 251 28.72 -4.60 -16.48
CA VAL A 251 28.99 -5.66 -17.47
C VAL A 251 29.31 -5.02 -18.82
N VAL A 252 30.51 -5.32 -19.34
CA VAL A 252 30.90 -4.95 -20.70
C VAL A 252 30.48 -6.07 -21.64
N LEU A 253 29.26 -5.97 -22.19
CA LEU A 253 28.62 -7.07 -22.95
C LEU A 253 29.44 -7.51 -24.16
N ALA A 254 30.18 -6.60 -24.80
CA ALA A 254 31.05 -6.92 -25.94
C ALA A 254 32.18 -7.92 -25.59
N ARG A 255 32.49 -8.11 -24.30
CA ARG A 255 33.50 -9.07 -23.82
C ARG A 255 32.90 -10.40 -23.37
N GLU A 256 31.58 -10.49 -23.30
CA GLU A 256 30.86 -11.67 -22.82
C GLU A 256 30.42 -12.54 -24.00
N GLN A 257 30.54 -13.86 -23.85
CA GLN A 257 30.02 -14.80 -24.85
C GLN A 257 28.51 -15.04 -24.68
N ALA A 258 28.00 -14.84 -23.47
CA ALA A 258 26.61 -14.99 -23.10
C ALA A 258 26.29 -14.08 -21.90
N MET A 259 25.02 -13.83 -21.63
CA MET A 259 24.62 -13.06 -20.46
C MET A 259 25.15 -13.75 -19.17
N PRO A 260 25.82 -13.03 -18.26
CA PRO A 260 26.31 -13.61 -17.01
C PRO A 260 25.20 -14.33 -16.23
N ALA A 261 25.50 -15.54 -15.72
CA ALA A 261 24.50 -16.41 -15.08
C ALA A 261 23.91 -15.80 -13.79
N ASP A 262 24.64 -14.91 -13.13
CA ASP A 262 24.19 -14.16 -11.95
C ASP A 262 23.25 -12.99 -12.31
N CYS A 263 23.16 -12.63 -13.60
CA CYS A 263 22.35 -11.51 -14.06
C CYS A 263 20.85 -11.81 -14.01
N SER A 264 20.12 -11.11 -13.16
CA SER A 264 18.66 -11.27 -13.03
C SER A 264 17.88 -10.28 -13.91
N VAL A 265 18.44 -9.07 -14.10
CA VAL A 265 17.90 -8.01 -14.96
C VAL A 265 19.08 -7.28 -15.60
N LEU A 266 19.01 -7.01 -16.90
CA LEU A 266 19.94 -6.14 -17.60
C LEU A 266 19.36 -4.72 -17.70
N VAL A 267 20.18 -3.71 -17.46
CA VAL A 267 19.88 -2.31 -17.72
C VAL A 267 20.85 -1.78 -18.77
N VAL A 268 20.32 -1.29 -19.88
CA VAL A 268 21.08 -0.54 -20.90
C VAL A 268 20.67 0.92 -20.77
N ALA A 269 21.55 1.74 -20.20
CA ALA A 269 21.21 3.08 -19.73
C ALA A 269 21.65 4.17 -20.72
N GLY A 270 20.92 4.33 -21.83
CA GLY A 270 21.14 5.42 -22.79
C GLY A 270 22.53 5.37 -23.45
N PRO A 271 22.83 4.34 -24.26
CA PRO A 271 24.13 4.22 -24.91
C PRO A 271 24.34 5.40 -25.87
N GLN A 272 25.54 5.97 -25.88
CA GLN A 272 25.91 7.13 -26.71
C GLN A 272 26.54 6.70 -28.06
N ASN A 273 26.98 5.45 -28.14
CA ASN A 273 27.39 4.78 -29.37
C ASN A 273 26.47 3.59 -29.64
N ASP A 274 26.36 3.18 -30.90
CA ASP A 274 25.51 2.03 -31.23
C ASP A 274 26.07 0.73 -30.64
N LEU A 275 25.19 -0.12 -30.12
CA LEU A 275 25.60 -1.43 -29.65
C LEU A 275 26.05 -2.29 -30.83
N LEU A 276 27.07 -3.13 -30.61
CA LEU A 276 27.50 -4.10 -31.62
C LEU A 276 26.37 -5.12 -31.91
N ALA A 277 26.24 -5.54 -33.16
CA ALA A 277 25.22 -6.53 -33.57
C ALA A 277 25.26 -7.84 -32.75
N PRO A 278 26.42 -8.45 -32.43
CA PRO A 278 26.46 -9.61 -31.54
C PRO A 278 25.91 -9.33 -30.14
N THR A 279 26.13 -8.12 -29.62
CA THR A 279 25.63 -7.69 -28.31
C THR A 279 24.10 -7.57 -28.32
N THR A 280 23.51 -6.93 -29.33
CA THR A 280 22.05 -6.81 -29.43
C THR A 280 21.38 -8.16 -29.62
N GLU A 281 22.00 -9.07 -30.37
CA GLU A 281 21.55 -10.45 -30.52
C GLU A 281 21.58 -11.24 -29.21
N MET A 282 22.65 -11.11 -28.43
CA MET A 282 22.77 -11.72 -27.10
C MET A 282 21.64 -11.26 -26.18
N ILE A 283 21.38 -9.95 -26.13
CA ILE A 283 20.28 -9.37 -25.33
C ILE A 283 18.93 -9.92 -25.81
N ARG A 284 18.69 -9.92 -27.12
CA ARG A 284 17.44 -10.40 -27.71
C ARG A 284 17.18 -11.86 -27.38
N ALA A 285 18.18 -12.72 -27.56
CA ALA A 285 18.08 -14.15 -27.27
C ALA A 285 17.81 -14.40 -25.79
N TRP A 286 18.52 -13.70 -24.90
CA TRP A 286 18.35 -13.84 -23.46
C TRP A 286 16.96 -13.40 -22.98
N VAL A 287 16.44 -12.28 -23.48
CA VAL A 287 15.08 -11.80 -23.14
C VAL A 287 14.01 -12.76 -23.70
N LYS A 288 14.19 -13.29 -24.91
CA LYS A 288 13.28 -14.32 -25.47
C LYS A 288 13.28 -15.60 -24.62
N ALA A 289 14.42 -15.96 -24.02
CA ALA A 289 14.53 -17.08 -23.09
C ALA A 289 13.94 -16.81 -21.69
N GLY A 290 13.31 -15.65 -21.45
CA GLY A 290 12.69 -15.29 -20.18
C GLY A 290 13.51 -14.32 -19.32
N GLY A 291 14.68 -13.89 -19.80
CA GLY A 291 15.44 -12.79 -19.23
C GLY A 291 14.66 -11.47 -19.20
N LYS A 292 15.14 -10.51 -18.43
CA LYS A 292 14.48 -9.22 -18.22
C LYS A 292 15.45 -8.10 -18.56
N ALA A 293 15.08 -7.21 -19.47
CA ALA A 293 15.87 -6.05 -19.82
C ALA A 293 15.08 -4.76 -19.63
N MET A 294 15.76 -3.72 -19.14
CA MET A 294 15.32 -2.33 -19.16
C MET A 294 16.20 -1.58 -20.15
N LEU A 295 15.59 -1.14 -21.25
CA LEU A 295 16.27 -0.41 -22.32
C LEU A 295 15.88 1.06 -22.20
N LEU A 296 16.83 1.91 -21.84
CA LEU A 296 16.67 3.37 -21.83
C LEU A 296 17.27 3.90 -23.13
N ALA A 297 16.45 4.56 -23.93
CA ALA A 297 16.83 5.08 -25.24
C ALA A 297 16.65 6.59 -25.26
N ASP A 298 17.77 7.30 -25.18
CA ASP A 298 17.81 8.75 -25.31
C ASP A 298 17.70 9.13 -26.81
N PRO A 299 17.29 10.36 -27.17
CA PRO A 299 17.24 10.83 -28.56
C PRO A 299 18.60 10.74 -29.26
N GLU A 300 18.60 10.40 -30.55
CA GLU A 300 19.81 10.28 -31.38
C GLU A 300 20.37 11.65 -31.81
N LEU A 301 20.77 12.50 -30.86
CA LEU A 301 21.18 13.89 -31.13
C LEU A 301 22.49 14.01 -31.91
N ARG A 302 23.41 13.07 -31.68
CA ARG A 302 24.78 13.10 -32.24
C ARG A 302 25.11 11.85 -33.02
N THR A 303 24.80 10.69 -32.44
CA THR A 303 25.15 9.38 -32.98
C THR A 303 23.86 8.59 -33.22
N LYS A 304 23.77 7.97 -34.40
CA LYS A 304 22.67 7.03 -34.71
C LYS A 304 22.95 5.67 -34.09
N THR A 305 21.91 4.99 -33.65
CA THR A 305 21.97 3.70 -32.96
C THR A 305 21.11 2.63 -33.66
N PRO A 306 21.36 2.34 -34.97
CA PRO A 306 20.48 1.46 -35.74
C PRO A 306 20.38 0.03 -35.18
N ASN A 307 21.42 -0.53 -34.57
CA ASN A 307 21.34 -1.86 -33.96
C ASN A 307 20.50 -1.83 -32.67
N TYR A 308 20.65 -0.78 -31.86
CA TYR A 308 19.85 -0.62 -30.65
C TYR A 308 18.37 -0.36 -30.96
N ASP A 309 18.08 0.51 -31.93
CA ASP A 309 16.71 0.75 -32.41
C ASP A 309 16.11 -0.54 -33.02
N ALA A 310 16.90 -1.34 -33.75
CA ALA A 310 16.46 -2.64 -34.26
C ALA A 310 16.16 -3.66 -33.14
N LEU A 311 16.94 -3.65 -32.05
CA LEU A 311 16.66 -4.47 -30.86
C LEU A 311 15.32 -4.08 -30.22
N ILE A 312 15.07 -2.79 -30.02
CA ILE A 312 13.81 -2.27 -29.46
C ILE A 312 12.64 -2.66 -30.38
N LYS A 313 12.81 -2.48 -31.69
CA LYS A 313 11.82 -2.84 -32.71
C LYS A 313 11.52 -4.34 -32.75
N ALA A 314 12.50 -5.20 -32.46
CA ALA A 314 12.28 -6.64 -32.36
C ALA A 314 11.29 -7.03 -31.24
N PHE A 315 11.07 -6.14 -30.26
CA PHE A 315 10.03 -6.28 -29.23
C PHE A 315 8.75 -5.47 -29.54
N ASN A 316 8.57 -5.06 -30.81
CA ASN A 316 7.43 -4.30 -31.31
C ASN A 316 7.21 -2.99 -30.55
N ILE A 317 8.31 -2.27 -30.35
CA ILE A 317 8.32 -0.91 -29.85
C ILE A 317 9.02 -0.07 -30.91
N ASP A 318 8.38 0.98 -31.38
CA ASP A 318 8.97 1.94 -32.31
C ASP A 318 9.52 3.12 -31.51
N ALA A 319 10.82 3.37 -31.61
CA ALA A 319 11.49 4.51 -31.02
C ALA A 319 11.60 5.61 -32.09
N GLY A 320 10.97 6.77 -31.87
CA GLY A 320 10.96 7.87 -32.83
C GLY A 320 12.31 8.57 -32.91
N ASN A 321 12.71 9.04 -34.09
CA ASN A 321 13.92 9.86 -34.23
C ASN A 321 13.56 11.34 -34.07
N ASP A 322 13.12 11.69 -32.87
CA ASP A 322 12.60 13.00 -32.49
C ASP A 322 12.98 13.35 -31.04
N ILE A 323 12.66 14.58 -30.66
CA ILE A 323 12.70 15.05 -29.27
C ILE A 323 11.30 15.49 -28.91
N VAL A 324 10.83 15.10 -27.73
CA VAL A 324 9.57 15.56 -27.16
C VAL A 324 9.78 16.93 -26.54
N VAL A 325 8.96 17.90 -26.99
CA VAL A 325 8.99 19.28 -26.52
C VAL A 325 7.70 19.58 -25.76
N ASP A 326 7.82 20.18 -24.57
CA ASP A 326 6.67 20.67 -23.81
C ASP A 326 6.22 22.05 -24.31
N VAL A 327 5.11 22.06 -25.04
CA VAL A 327 4.48 23.29 -25.57
C VAL A 327 3.42 23.87 -24.61
N SER A 328 3.17 23.24 -23.45
CA SER A 328 2.12 23.68 -22.52
C SER A 328 2.52 24.88 -21.66
N GLY A 329 3.81 25.18 -21.57
CA GLY A 329 4.37 26.21 -20.69
C GLY A 329 4.38 25.83 -19.20
N TYR A 330 3.79 24.69 -18.82
CA TYR A 330 3.75 24.23 -17.42
C TYR A 330 5.16 23.93 -16.90
N GLY A 331 6.02 23.37 -17.74
CA GLY A 331 7.44 23.17 -17.44
C GLY A 331 8.15 24.45 -16.99
N GLN A 332 7.92 25.57 -17.67
CA GLN A 332 8.57 26.85 -17.36
C GLN A 332 8.14 27.40 -15.99
N LEU A 333 6.88 27.18 -15.59
CA LEU A 333 6.36 27.62 -14.29
C LEU A 333 7.01 26.90 -13.10
N VAL A 334 7.50 25.67 -13.30
CA VAL A 334 8.20 24.89 -12.27
C VAL A 334 9.71 24.87 -12.44
N GLY A 335 10.26 25.76 -13.30
CA GLY A 335 11.70 25.93 -13.49
C GLY A 335 12.35 24.89 -14.40
N THR A 336 11.57 24.20 -15.24
CA THR A 336 12.07 23.24 -16.25
C THR A 336 11.98 23.85 -17.66
N GLY A 337 12.91 23.47 -18.55
CA GLY A 337 12.95 23.98 -19.92
C GLY A 337 11.99 23.25 -20.87
N GLU A 338 11.84 23.76 -22.10
CA GLU A 338 10.97 23.16 -23.15
C GLU A 338 11.37 21.73 -23.54
N LEU A 339 12.65 21.38 -23.37
CA LEU A 339 13.18 20.03 -23.62
C LEU A 339 13.02 19.09 -22.42
N THR A 340 12.28 19.48 -21.39
CA THR A 340 12.03 18.67 -20.19
C THR A 340 10.54 18.48 -20.00
N PRO A 341 9.88 17.66 -20.84
CA PRO A 341 8.47 17.34 -20.67
C PRO A 341 8.15 16.75 -19.29
N LEU A 342 7.02 17.19 -18.74
CA LEU A 342 6.51 16.76 -17.45
C LEU A 342 5.36 15.76 -17.62
N ALA A 343 5.50 14.58 -17.02
CA ALA A 343 4.41 13.64 -16.87
C ALA A 343 3.74 13.85 -15.50
N VAL A 344 2.51 14.38 -15.53
CA VAL A 344 1.66 14.58 -14.35
C VAL A 344 0.60 13.49 -14.21
N GLU A 345 0.25 12.83 -15.31
CA GLU A 345 -0.73 11.75 -15.37
C GLU A 345 -0.12 10.53 -16.07
N TYR A 346 -0.44 9.34 -15.54
CA TYR A 346 -0.01 8.07 -16.11
C TYR A 346 -1.24 7.27 -16.49
N GLY A 347 -1.17 6.58 -17.63
CA GLY A 347 -2.23 5.69 -18.09
C GLY A 347 -2.56 4.59 -17.07
N SER A 348 -3.74 3.98 -17.22
CA SER A 348 -4.18 2.89 -16.36
C SER A 348 -3.37 1.62 -16.59
N HIS A 349 -2.42 1.34 -15.68
CA HIS A 349 -1.60 0.14 -15.72
C HIS A 349 -1.28 -0.36 -14.30
N GLU A 350 -1.03 -1.67 -14.14
CA GLU A 350 -0.65 -2.25 -12.84
C GLU A 350 0.64 -1.63 -12.29
N ILE A 351 1.59 -1.30 -13.18
CA ILE A 351 2.88 -0.67 -12.83
C ILE A 351 2.67 0.77 -12.30
N THR A 352 1.74 1.53 -12.89
CA THR A 352 1.48 2.93 -12.54
C THR A 352 0.35 3.08 -11.52
N ARG A 353 -0.21 1.98 -11.01
CA ARG A 353 -1.29 2.01 -10.02
C ARG A 353 -0.82 2.71 -8.74
N GLY A 354 -1.46 3.82 -8.41
CA GLY A 354 -1.11 4.61 -7.23
C GLY A 354 0.11 5.52 -7.42
N PHE A 355 0.74 5.51 -8.60
CA PHE A 355 1.83 6.42 -8.93
C PHE A 355 1.26 7.81 -9.24
N ARG A 356 1.50 8.75 -8.32
CA ARG A 356 0.99 10.14 -8.36
C ARG A 356 2.13 11.16 -8.32
N VAL A 357 3.33 10.74 -8.72
CA VAL A 357 4.52 11.59 -8.70
C VAL A 357 4.67 12.25 -10.06
N MET A 358 4.79 13.57 -10.06
CA MET A 358 5.17 14.31 -11.26
C MET A 358 6.61 13.93 -11.62
N THR A 359 6.85 13.46 -12.84
CA THR A 359 8.20 13.14 -13.32
C THR A 359 8.58 14.06 -14.46
N ALA A 360 9.83 14.52 -14.42
CA ALA A 360 10.44 15.32 -15.46
C ALA A 360 11.37 14.43 -16.28
N PHE A 361 11.19 14.43 -17.60
CA PHE A 361 12.05 13.68 -18.52
C PHE A 361 12.90 14.66 -19.30
N ASN A 362 14.18 14.79 -18.93
CA ASN A 362 15.09 15.65 -19.68
C ASN A 362 15.46 14.98 -21.01
N GLN A 363 15.17 15.66 -22.13
CA GLN A 363 15.45 15.21 -23.50
C GLN A 363 14.92 13.80 -23.78
N ALA A 364 13.59 13.64 -23.80
CA ALA A 364 12.94 12.38 -24.17
C ALA A 364 12.70 12.26 -25.68
N ARG A 365 12.72 11.04 -26.21
CA ARG A 365 12.22 10.70 -27.56
C ARG A 365 10.86 10.02 -27.49
N SER A 366 10.09 10.07 -28.58
CA SER A 366 8.79 9.38 -28.65
C SER A 366 8.97 7.86 -28.67
N MET A 367 8.07 7.15 -27.98
CA MET A 367 8.03 5.70 -27.92
C MET A 367 6.61 5.22 -28.19
N ALA A 368 6.41 4.40 -29.21
CA ALA A 368 5.11 3.84 -29.58
C ALA A 368 5.16 2.31 -29.55
N ALA A 369 4.03 1.65 -29.26
CA ALA A 369 3.94 0.24 -29.58
C ALA A 369 3.81 0.10 -31.10
N GLY A 370 4.62 -0.79 -31.67
CA GLY A 370 4.53 -1.11 -33.08
C GLY A 370 3.19 -1.75 -33.43
N THR A 371 2.83 -1.68 -34.71
CA THR A 371 1.59 -2.27 -35.25
C THR A 371 1.73 -3.77 -35.56
N GLY A 372 2.92 -4.35 -35.38
CA GLY A 372 3.21 -5.76 -35.60
C GLY A 372 2.76 -6.67 -34.45
N THR A 373 2.86 -7.98 -34.67
CA THR A 373 2.67 -8.99 -33.62
C THR A 373 4.04 -9.53 -33.21
N VAL A 374 4.39 -9.41 -31.92
CA VAL A 374 5.53 -10.15 -31.36
C VAL A 374 5.03 -11.55 -31.06
N GLU A 375 5.76 -12.58 -31.50
CA GLU A 375 5.59 -13.93 -30.96
C GLU A 375 5.70 -13.85 -29.43
N THR A 376 4.58 -14.13 -28.76
CA THR A 376 4.40 -14.38 -27.32
C THR A 376 4.18 -13.24 -26.32
N ARG A 377 4.31 -11.94 -26.63
CA ARG A 377 3.78 -10.86 -25.75
C ARG A 377 3.27 -9.65 -26.53
N ARG A 378 1.99 -9.29 -26.34
CA ARG A 378 1.46 -7.99 -26.79
C ARG A 378 2.26 -6.86 -26.14
N ALA A 379 2.93 -6.04 -26.94
CA ALA A 379 3.17 -4.67 -26.56
C ALA A 379 1.80 -4.02 -26.26
N ARG A 380 1.59 -3.54 -25.03
CA ARG A 380 0.37 -2.84 -24.66
C ARG A 380 0.69 -1.35 -24.59
N SER A 381 0.59 -0.63 -25.71
CA SER A 381 0.23 0.78 -25.63
C SER A 381 -1.29 0.86 -25.60
N ARG A 382 -1.84 1.40 -24.51
CA ARG A 382 -3.17 2.00 -24.53
C ARG A 382 -2.97 3.43 -24.07
N TRP A 383 -2.59 4.28 -25.01
CA TRP A 383 -2.68 5.72 -24.89
C TRP A 383 -3.90 6.16 -25.69
N PRO A 384 -5.10 6.26 -25.10
CA PRO A 384 -6.10 7.14 -25.65
C PRO A 384 -5.71 8.57 -25.25
N TRP A 385 -5.91 9.53 -26.16
CA TRP A 385 -5.82 10.99 -25.95
C TRP A 385 -4.45 11.65 -26.18
N TRP A 386 -4.11 11.82 -27.46
CA TRP A 386 -3.56 13.09 -27.97
C TRP A 386 -4.34 13.48 -29.23
N PRO A 387 -4.93 14.68 -29.33
CA PRO A 387 -5.51 15.15 -30.57
C PRO A 387 -4.39 15.49 -31.56
N ARG A 388 -4.66 15.18 -32.83
CA ARG A 388 -3.76 15.37 -33.98
C ARG A 388 -3.32 16.81 -34.17
#